data_AF-A0A1G2YKJ6-F1
#
_entry.id   AF-A0A1G2YKJ6-F1
#
_cell.length_a   1.000
_cell.length_b   1.000
_cell.length_c   1.000
_cell.angle_alpha   90.00
_cell.angle_beta   90.00
_cell.angle_gamma   90.00
#
_symmetry.space_group_name_H-M   'P 1'
#
loop_
_entity.id
_entity.type
_entity.pdbx_description
1 polymer ?
#
loop_
_entity_poly.entity_id
_entity_poly.type
_entity_poly.pdbx_seq_one_letter_code
_entity_poly.pdbx_strand_id
1 'polypeptide(L)'
;MGNAMTIFLKQHCACWVENMCLGVDAERQTFNNSGKCLIMDRKACRYFRAGVLHIAKEKNLCDKIAKLYSKIDKSFVLVITHKCKCGAEIQKRRRFCDRCRHKHRLETYRKARITKNVF
;
A
#
# COMPACT_ATOMS: atom_id res chain seq x y z
N MET A 1 -2.13 -19.81 15.63
CA MET A 1 -2.41 -19.89 14.17
C MET A 1 -2.66 -18.49 13.64
N GLY A 2 -1.99 -18.09 12.55
CA GLY A 2 -2.15 -16.77 11.95
C GLY A 2 -3.50 -16.61 11.24
N ASN A 3 -4.02 -15.39 11.16
CA ASN A 3 -5.19 -15.09 10.34
C ASN A 3 -4.80 -14.88 8.86
N ALA A 4 -5.78 -14.83 7.96
CA ALA A 4 -5.58 -14.65 6.52
C ALA A 4 -4.65 -13.46 6.18
N MET A 5 -4.72 -12.37 6.96
CA MET A 5 -3.85 -11.20 6.80
C MET A 5 -2.38 -11.53 7.10
N THR A 6 -2.10 -12.14 8.26
CA THR A 6 -0.72 -12.50 8.64
C THR A 6 -0.12 -13.55 7.71
N ILE A 7 -0.93 -14.48 7.20
CA ILE A 7 -0.52 -15.47 6.20
C ILE A 7 -0.15 -14.79 4.88
N PHE A 8 -0.98 -13.85 4.42
CA PHE A 8 -0.68 -13.09 3.20
C PHE A 8 0.61 -12.27 3.32
N LEU A 9 0.79 -11.54 4.42
CA LEU A 9 2.02 -10.78 4.66
C LEU A 9 3.25 -11.69 4.73
N LYS A 10 3.12 -12.84 5.40
CA LYS A 10 4.18 -13.85 5.50
C LYS A 10 4.66 -14.32 4.12
N GLN A 11 3.75 -14.59 3.18
CA GLN A 11 4.10 -15.03 1.81
C GLN A 11 4.96 -14.03 1.04
N HIS A 12 4.92 -12.75 1.42
CA HIS A 12 5.74 -11.69 0.80
C HIS A 12 7.04 -11.41 1.56
N CYS A 13 7.34 -12.15 2.64
CA CYS A 13 8.55 -11.96 3.43
C CYS A 13 9.68 -12.86 2.93
N ALA A 14 10.81 -12.26 2.51
CA ALA A 14 12.00 -13.01 2.09
C ALA A 14 12.66 -13.82 3.22
N CYS A 15 12.34 -13.54 4.49
CA CYS A 15 12.85 -14.30 5.64
C CYS A 15 11.99 -15.51 5.99
N TRP A 16 10.95 -15.79 5.20
CA TRP A 16 10.13 -16.98 5.37
C TRP A 16 10.58 -18.06 4.39
N VAL A 17 11.26 -19.08 4.89
CA VAL A 17 11.85 -20.18 4.10
C VAL A 17 11.46 -21.50 4.75
N GLU A 18 11.14 -22.53 3.96
CA GLU A 18 10.87 -23.90 4.47
C GLU A 18 9.90 -23.97 5.67
N ASN A 19 8.82 -23.20 5.63
CA ASN A 19 7.82 -23.12 6.70
C ASN A 19 8.33 -22.56 8.05
N MET A 20 9.48 -21.89 8.06
CA MET A 20 9.99 -21.21 9.23
C MET A 20 10.38 -19.76 8.91
N CYS A 21 10.31 -18.90 9.93
CA CYS A 21 10.90 -17.57 9.85
C CYS A 21 12.34 -17.66 10.33
N LEU A 22 13.28 -17.30 9.45
CA LEU A 22 14.70 -17.22 9.80
C LEU A 22 14.95 -16.15 10.86
N GLY A 23 14.07 -15.15 10.97
CA GLY A 23 14.22 -14.02 11.88
C GLY A 23 15.43 -13.15 11.50
N VAL A 24 15.31 -11.83 11.66
CA VAL A 24 16.41 -10.92 11.31
C VAL A 24 16.74 -10.07 12.50
N ASP A 25 18.01 -10.07 12.88
CA ASP A 25 18.59 -9.04 13.72
C ASP A 25 18.81 -7.81 12.85
N ALA A 26 17.97 -6.79 13.03
CA ALA A 26 18.04 -5.57 12.24
C ALA A 26 19.29 -4.73 12.56
N GLU A 27 19.90 -4.91 13.74
CA GLU A 27 21.12 -4.18 14.14
C GLU A 27 22.36 -4.85 13.56
N ARG A 28 22.38 -6.17 13.53
CA ARG A 28 23.52 -6.96 13.02
C ARG A 28 23.38 -7.36 11.55
N GLN A 29 22.22 -7.11 10.93
CA GLN A 29 21.86 -7.54 9.58
C GLN A 29 22.03 -9.06 9.34
N THR A 30 21.93 -9.86 10.40
CA THR A 30 22.10 -11.32 10.35
C THR A 30 20.78 -12.04 10.63
N PHE A 31 20.66 -13.27 10.12
CA PHE A 31 19.58 -14.16 10.50
C PHE A 31 19.83 -14.70 11.91
N ASN A 32 18.80 -14.72 12.76
CA ASN A 32 18.94 -15.19 14.13
C ASN A 32 18.33 -16.58 14.38
N ASN A 33 17.79 -17.20 13.33
CA ASN A 33 17.12 -18.51 13.30
C ASN A 33 16.15 -18.74 14.46
N SER A 34 15.53 -17.67 14.97
CA SER A 34 14.69 -17.73 16.17
C SER A 34 13.41 -18.57 15.97
N GLY A 35 13.06 -18.89 14.72
CA GLY A 35 11.82 -19.58 14.36
C GLY A 35 10.55 -18.75 14.62
N LYS A 36 10.70 -17.54 15.17
CA LYS A 36 9.60 -16.68 15.61
C LYS A 36 9.33 -15.60 14.56
N CYS A 37 8.10 -15.59 14.06
CA CYS A 37 7.66 -14.59 13.09
C CYS A 37 6.82 -13.51 13.78
N LEU A 38 7.39 -12.32 13.95
CA LEU A 38 6.70 -11.18 14.55
C LEU A 38 5.39 -10.84 13.82
N ILE A 39 5.34 -11.01 12.49
CA ILE A 39 4.12 -10.78 11.69
C ILE A 39 3.01 -11.77 12.09
N MET A 40 3.34 -13.05 12.29
CA MET A 40 2.37 -14.07 12.72
C MET A 40 1.86 -13.79 14.14
N ASP A 41 2.72 -13.22 14.98
CA ASP A 41 2.38 -12.77 16.34
C ASP A 41 1.69 -11.40 16.39
N ARG A 42 1.37 -10.80 15.23
CA ARG A 42 0.78 -9.44 15.11
C ARG A 42 1.61 -8.35 15.78
N LYS A 43 2.94 -8.49 15.77
CA LYS A 43 3.89 -7.49 16.23
C LYS A 43 4.57 -6.81 15.05
N ALA A 44 4.98 -5.56 15.27
CA ALA A 44 5.75 -4.80 14.28
C ALA A 44 7.09 -5.52 14.00
N CYS A 45 7.44 -5.62 12.73
CA CYS A 45 8.68 -6.26 12.29
C CYS A 45 9.55 -5.23 11.57
N ARG A 46 10.67 -4.84 12.18
CA ARG A 46 11.59 -3.84 11.63
C ARG A 46 12.08 -4.22 10.24
N TYR A 47 12.47 -5.48 10.04
CA TYR A 47 12.88 -5.98 8.73
C TYR A 47 11.77 -5.89 7.69
N PHE A 48 10.54 -6.30 8.03
CA PHE A 48 9.41 -6.23 7.10
C PHE A 48 9.15 -4.78 6.68
N ARG A 49 9.24 -3.85 7.62
CA ARG A 49 9.07 -2.41 7.37
C ARG A 49 10.18 -1.83 6.50
N ALA A 50 11.44 -2.13 6.80
CA ALA A 50 12.59 -1.53 6.13
C ALA A 50 12.92 -2.19 4.78
N GLY A 51 12.85 -3.53 4.70
CA GLY A 51 13.19 -4.29 3.50
C GLY A 51 11.97 -4.61 2.64
N VAL A 52 11.01 -5.36 3.17
CA VAL A 52 9.90 -5.91 2.36
C VAL A 52 9.01 -4.81 1.79
N LEU A 53 8.60 -3.83 2.61
CA LEU A 53 7.76 -2.73 2.13
C LEU A 53 8.50 -1.81 1.14
N HIS A 54 9.81 -1.62 1.31
CA HIS A 54 10.61 -0.82 0.39
C HIS A 54 10.67 -1.47 -0.99
N ILE A 55 10.98 -2.76 -1.06
CA ILE A 55 11.01 -3.52 -2.33
C ILE A 55 9.61 -3.53 -2.97
N ALA A 56 8.56 -3.71 -2.16
CA ALA A 56 7.18 -3.67 -2.67
C ALA A 56 6.80 -2.29 -3.25
N LYS A 57 7.35 -1.21 -2.71
CA LYS A 57 7.18 0.16 -3.24
C LYS A 57 7.84 0.30 -4.61
N GLU A 58 9.08 -0.15 -4.75
CA GLU A 58 9.80 -0.10 -6.04
C GLU A 58 9.09 -0.91 -7.13
N LYS A 59 8.49 -2.05 -6.77
CA LYS A 59 7.75 -2.91 -7.71
C LYS A 59 6.29 -2.51 -7.95
N ASN A 60 5.82 -1.38 -7.41
CA ASN A 60 4.41 -0.96 -7.46
C ASN A 60 3.40 -1.99 -6.87
N LEU A 61 3.84 -2.86 -5.96
CA LEU A 61 3.00 -3.87 -5.28
C LEU A 61 2.58 -3.43 -3.86
N CYS A 62 2.97 -2.23 -3.46
CA CYS A 62 2.92 -1.74 -2.08
C CYS A 62 1.49 -1.58 -1.53
N ASP A 63 0.51 -1.25 -2.35
CA ASP A 63 -0.82 -0.81 -1.89
C ASP A 63 -1.53 -1.83 -0.99
N LYS A 64 -1.49 -3.12 -1.33
CA LYS A 64 -2.16 -4.16 -0.53
C LYS A 64 -1.32 -4.56 0.68
N ILE A 65 -0.03 -4.78 0.49
CA ILE A 65 0.89 -5.23 1.54
C ILE A 65 1.00 -4.16 2.63
N ALA A 66 1.22 -2.90 2.26
CA ALA A 66 1.39 -1.82 3.21
C ALA A 66 0.08 -1.47 3.94
N LYS A 67 -1.09 -1.57 3.29
CA LYS A 67 -2.40 -1.48 3.97
C LYS A 67 -2.56 -2.56 5.04
N LEU A 68 -2.24 -3.81 4.72
CA LEU A 68 -2.35 -4.91 5.68
C LEU A 68 -1.34 -4.76 6.81
N TYR A 69 -0.09 -4.38 6.50
CA TYR A 69 0.93 -4.14 7.52
C TYR A 69 0.59 -2.98 8.47
N SER A 70 -0.05 -1.91 7.98
CA SER A 70 -0.51 -0.78 8.83
C SER A 70 -1.53 -1.19 9.91
N LYS A 71 -2.20 -2.34 9.75
CA LYS A 71 -3.07 -2.91 10.78
C LYS A 71 -2.31 -3.62 11.89
N ILE A 72 -1.05 -4.01 11.63
CA ILE A 72 -0.14 -4.63 12.59
C ILE A 72 0.67 -3.56 13.31
N ASP A 73 1.36 -2.71 12.54
CA ASP A 73 2.19 -1.64 13.06
C ASP A 73 1.44 -0.30 12.96
N LYS A 74 0.79 0.11 14.05
CA LYS A 74 0.08 1.41 14.10
C LYS A 74 1.01 2.61 13.97
N SER A 75 2.32 2.45 14.23
CA SER A 75 3.31 3.51 14.02
C SER A 75 3.67 3.71 12.55
N PHE A 76 3.29 2.77 11.68
CA PHE A 76 3.51 2.86 10.25
C PHE A 76 2.39 3.69 9.58
N VAL A 77 2.73 4.91 9.17
CA VAL A 77 1.83 5.79 8.43
C VAL A 77 1.88 5.44 6.95
N LEU A 78 0.81 4.84 6.44
CA LEU A 78 0.65 4.61 5.00
C LEU A 78 0.28 5.93 4.30
N VAL A 79 1.22 6.48 3.53
CA VAL A 79 0.95 7.61 2.63
C VAL A 79 0.28 7.09 1.37
N ILE A 80 -1.06 7.09 1.35
CA ILE A 80 -1.83 6.76 0.15
C ILE A 80 -1.82 7.98 -0.78
N THR A 81 -1.02 7.92 -1.83
CA THR A 81 -1.07 8.91 -2.92
C THR A 81 -2.27 8.61 -3.82
N HIS A 82 -3.27 9.49 -3.82
CA HIS A 82 -4.35 9.40 -4.79
C HIS A 82 -3.88 9.98 -6.11
N LYS A 83 -4.21 9.33 -7.22
CA LYS A 83 -3.89 9.82 -8.57
C LYS A 83 -5.16 10.21 -9.31
N CYS A 84 -5.08 11.32 -10.03
CA CYS A 84 -6.07 11.73 -11.02
C CYS A 84 -6.07 10.74 -12.20
N LYS A 85 -7.12 10.76 -13.03
CA LYS A 85 -7.14 10.03 -14.31
C LYS A 85 -5.95 10.35 -15.22
N CYS A 86 -5.39 11.56 -15.13
CA CYS A 86 -4.20 11.94 -15.89
C CYS A 86 -2.87 11.54 -15.23
N GLY A 87 -2.89 10.83 -14.09
CA GLY A 87 -1.70 10.41 -13.36
C GLY A 87 -1.18 11.41 -12.31
N ALA A 88 -1.65 12.67 -12.32
CA ALA A 88 -1.24 13.67 -11.34
C ALA A 88 -1.65 13.29 -9.91
N GLU A 89 -0.77 13.50 -8.93
CA GLU A 89 -1.07 13.28 -7.52
C GLU A 89 -2.10 14.29 -7.01
N ILE A 90 -3.05 13.82 -6.21
CA ILE A 90 -4.16 14.61 -5.68
C ILE A 90 -4.42 14.30 -4.20
N GLN A 91 -5.00 15.27 -3.50
CA GLN A 91 -5.39 15.13 -2.11
C GLN A 91 -6.47 14.06 -1.91
N LYS A 92 -6.45 13.43 -0.73
CA LYS A 92 -7.47 12.48 -0.28
C LYS A 92 -8.87 13.13 -0.43
N ARG A 93 -9.81 12.42 -1.08
CA ARG A 93 -11.18 12.84 -1.47
C ARG A 93 -11.34 13.55 -2.83
N ARG A 94 -10.27 14.01 -3.49
CA ARG A 94 -10.41 14.56 -4.85
C ARG A 94 -10.48 13.43 -5.89
N ARG A 95 -11.28 13.60 -6.94
CA ARG A 95 -11.35 12.67 -8.09
C ARG A 95 -10.50 13.12 -9.28
N PHE A 96 -10.32 14.43 -9.42
CA PHE A 96 -9.58 15.05 -10.52
C PHE A 96 -8.59 16.08 -9.97
N CYS A 97 -7.45 16.22 -10.63
CA CYS A 97 -6.58 17.39 -10.45
C CYS A 97 -7.26 18.65 -11.00
N ASP A 98 -6.77 19.83 -10.66
CA ASP A 98 -7.44 21.08 -11.03
C ASP A 98 -7.60 21.25 -12.56
N ARG A 99 -6.62 20.79 -13.34
CA ARG A 99 -6.69 20.77 -14.81
C ARG A 99 -7.81 19.86 -15.33
N CYS A 100 -7.83 18.60 -14.90
CA CYS A 100 -8.86 17.64 -15.32
C CYS A 100 -10.24 18.02 -14.80
N ARG A 101 -10.32 18.64 -13.61
CA ARG A 101 -11.56 19.17 -13.04
C ARG A 101 -12.13 20.27 -13.92
N HIS A 102 -11.30 21.20 -14.38
CA HIS A 102 -11.74 22.27 -15.28
C HIS A 102 -12.23 21.70 -16.63
N LYS A 103 -11.46 20.80 -17.24
CA LYS A 103 -11.85 20.13 -18.50
C LYS A 103 -13.19 19.40 -18.38
N HIS A 104 -13.35 18.60 -17.32
CA HIS A 104 -14.59 17.87 -17.06
C HIS A 104 -15.78 18.82 -16.87
N ARG A 105 -15.57 19.96 -16.18
CA ARG A 105 -16.61 20.98 -15.98
C ARG A 105 -17.08 21.57 -17.32
N LEU A 106 -16.15 21.92 -18.22
CA LEU A 106 -16.48 22.43 -19.56
C LEU A 106 -17.25 21.40 -20.40
N GLU A 107 -16.81 20.14 -20.39
CA GLU A 107 -17.50 19.06 -21.11
C GLU A 107 -18.92 18.84 -20.57
N THR A 108 -19.10 18.90 -19.25
CA THR A 108 -20.42 18.80 -18.61
C THR A 108 -21.35 19.94 -19.04
N TYR A 109 -20.86 21.19 -19.05
CA TYR A 109 -21.65 22.33 -19.53
C TYR A 109 -22.01 22.23 -21.01
N ARG A 110 -21.05 21.84 -21.87
CA ARG A 110 -21.31 21.64 -23.30
C ARG A 110 -22.42 20.60 -23.52
N LYS A 111 -22.34 19.46 -22.83
CA LYS A 111 -23.37 18.41 -22.90
C LYS A 111 -24.74 18.91 -22.42
N ALA A 112 -24.79 19.64 -21.31
CA ALA A 112 -26.02 20.21 -20.77
C ALA A 112 -26.66 21.24 -21.73
N ARG A 113 -25.84 22.03 -22.45
CA ARG A 113 -26.33 22.99 -23.44
C ARG A 113 -26.89 22.29 -24.68
N ILE A 114 -26.23 21.22 -25.15
CA ILE A 114 -26.74 20.40 -26.27
C ILE A 114 -28.09 19.77 -25.88
N THR A 115 -28.20 19.18 -24.68
CA THR A 115 -29.47 18.58 -24.24
C THR A 115 -30.60 19.58 -24.08
N LYS A 116 -30.32 20.82 -23.68
CA LYS A 116 -31.34 21.89 -23.61
C LYS A 116 -31.78 22.43 -24.96
N ASN A 117 -31.00 22.25 -26.02
CA ASN A 117 -31.35 22.69 -27.38
C ASN A 117 -32.01 21.58 -28.22
N VAL A 118 -32.21 20.38 -27.64
CA VAL A 118 -32.83 19.21 -28.28
C VAL A 118 -34.29 19.04 -27.84
N PHE A 119 -34.77 19.90 -26.92
CA PHE A 119 -36.17 20.08 -26.57
C PHE A 119 -36.61 21.49 -26.94
#